data_AF-A0A368X3N0-F1
#
_entry.id   AF-A0A368X3N0-F1
#
_cell.length_a   1.000
_cell.length_b   1.000
_cell.length_c   1.000
_cell.angle_alpha   90.00
_cell.angle_beta   90.00
_cell.angle_gamma   90.00
#
_symmetry.space_group_name_H-M   'P 1'
#
loop_
_entity.id
_entity.type
_entity.pdbx_description
1 polymer ?
#
loop_
_entity_poly.entity_id
_entity_poly.type
_entity_poly.pdbx_seq_one_letter_code
_entity_poly.pdbx_strand_id
1 'polypeptide(L)'
;MMKRKIWGLVFVVLAVMIILSGCESGSSGDSADVVYNFAGSVGKGDFINVEVNMSDKYLNYAVKPLYDPEDVSEGTYYFEDNGGNFYSMNEDKDHFFMINNEILIATDSSGQGGEQIITALSETKSDYGSEIQKTYNIITSLEGNWGTVDIQSDKVFVELYDGSEKGDTGSENLEMNYSFDDSVGALKLVEDTDQFMHYGVFLDDKIAVFDSYWIDIDAGASEWSGDGMSILVEQNNTQNLFELSGDYKFIDVDGEIGNIIISADSETSMSLTIKVTEGEFNDNNITEIENESGLYTFRSDIGGGDHEDWSMMLVPDKDKKILILGTKDPNVLGAGNPGDEDGGIFIGIEQ
;
A
#
# COMPACT_ATOMS: atom_id res chain seq x y z
N MET A 1 37.48 71.12 -17.98
CA MET A 1 36.41 70.66 -17.07
C MET A 1 36.28 69.15 -17.25
N MET A 2 36.34 68.39 -16.15
CA MET A 2 36.17 66.92 -16.04
C MET A 2 37.24 66.03 -16.71
N LYS A 3 38.15 65.45 -15.91
CA LYS A 3 38.09 64.09 -15.26
C LYS A 3 38.62 63.01 -16.22
N ARG A 4 39.87 62.56 -16.03
CA ARG A 4 40.30 61.41 -15.19
C ARG A 4 40.26 60.08 -15.97
N LYS A 5 41.47 59.60 -16.29
CA LYS A 5 41.97 58.21 -16.27
C LYS A 5 41.02 57.11 -16.77
N ILE A 6 41.31 56.57 -17.96
CA ILE A 6 40.90 55.22 -18.38
C ILE A 6 42.18 54.45 -18.75
N TRP A 7 42.74 53.76 -17.74
CA TRP A 7 43.65 52.63 -17.88
C TRP A 7 43.09 51.53 -16.99
N GLY A 8 41.97 50.96 -17.44
CA GLY A 8 41.21 49.95 -16.70
C GLY A 8 40.22 49.21 -17.60
N LEU A 9 40.61 48.90 -18.84
CA LEU A 9 39.73 48.21 -19.80
C LEU A 9 40.35 46.93 -20.40
N VAL A 10 41.36 46.33 -19.75
CA VAL A 10 41.93 45.03 -20.19
C VAL A 10 41.79 43.94 -19.13
N PHE A 11 41.33 44.26 -17.92
CA PHE A 11 41.01 43.24 -16.89
C PHE A 11 39.50 42.97 -16.72
N VAL A 12 38.63 43.73 -17.38
CA VAL A 12 37.16 43.53 -17.27
C VAL A 12 36.64 42.51 -18.29
N VAL A 13 37.34 42.28 -19.41
CA VAL A 13 36.85 41.34 -20.44
C VAL A 13 37.05 39.87 -20.04
N LEU A 14 37.98 39.55 -19.15
CA LEU A 14 38.17 38.17 -18.66
C LEU A 14 37.33 37.82 -17.42
N ALA A 15 36.82 38.82 -16.68
CA ALA A 15 35.89 38.60 -15.57
C ALA A 15 34.42 38.53 -16.02
N VAL A 16 34.07 39.14 -17.15
CA VAL A 16 32.68 39.13 -17.66
C VAL A 16 32.32 37.84 -18.42
N MET A 17 33.29 37.02 -18.85
CA MET A 17 32.99 35.69 -19.38
C MET A 17 32.79 34.60 -18.31
N ILE A 18 33.07 34.88 -17.03
CA ILE A 18 32.81 33.93 -15.92
C ILE A 18 31.50 34.28 -15.18
N ILE A 19 30.93 35.47 -15.37
CA ILE A 19 29.67 35.91 -14.73
C ILE A 19 28.46 35.82 -15.68
N LEU A 20 28.66 35.55 -16.98
CA LEU A 20 27.56 35.31 -17.94
C LEU A 20 27.19 33.83 -18.12
N SER A 21 27.76 32.92 -17.31
CA SER A 21 27.27 31.53 -17.16
C SER A 21 26.76 31.25 -15.74
N GLY A 22 26.46 32.30 -14.97
CA GLY A 22 26.06 32.18 -13.57
C GLY A 22 25.33 33.44 -13.09
N CYS A 23 24.13 33.67 -13.61
CA CYS A 23 23.04 34.48 -13.02
C CYS A 23 21.89 34.61 -14.05
N GLU A 24 21.07 33.57 -14.20
CA GLU A 24 19.63 33.80 -14.27
C GLU A 24 19.14 33.72 -12.83
N SER A 25 19.08 34.86 -12.17
CA SER A 25 18.44 34.99 -10.86
C SER A 25 17.55 36.23 -10.87
N GLY A 26 16.24 35.98 -10.85
CA GLY A 26 15.26 36.92 -10.32
C GLY A 26 13.97 37.12 -11.13
N SER A 27 13.01 36.19 -11.02
CA SER A 27 11.57 36.36 -10.69
C SER A 27 10.76 35.32 -11.47
N SER A 28 10.03 34.37 -10.90
CA SER A 28 9.18 34.35 -9.70
C SER A 28 9.74 33.48 -8.58
N GLY A 29 9.22 33.65 -7.35
CA GLY A 29 9.53 32.74 -6.26
C GLY A 29 8.82 31.41 -6.47
N ASP A 30 9.42 30.54 -7.28
CA ASP A 30 9.02 29.14 -7.35
C ASP A 30 9.49 28.49 -6.03
N SER A 31 8.52 28.21 -5.16
CA SER A 31 8.67 27.15 -4.18
C SER A 31 9.21 25.93 -4.93
N ALA A 32 10.29 25.33 -4.45
CA ALA A 32 10.72 24.04 -5.01
C ALA A 32 9.51 23.12 -5.03
N ASP A 33 9.17 22.58 -6.20
CA ASP A 33 8.03 21.67 -6.34
C ASP A 33 8.22 20.51 -5.36
N VAL A 34 7.21 20.30 -4.52
CA VAL A 34 7.21 19.22 -3.54
C VAL A 34 6.60 18.00 -4.23
N VAL A 35 7.46 17.16 -4.80
CA VAL A 35 7.09 15.98 -5.60
C VAL A 35 7.47 14.70 -4.87
N TYR A 36 6.52 13.77 -4.76
CA TYR A 36 6.70 12.45 -4.17
C TYR A 36 6.40 11.35 -5.19
N ASN A 37 7.15 10.26 -5.16
CA ASN A 37 6.97 9.12 -6.05
C ASN A 37 6.60 7.89 -5.23
N PHE A 38 5.60 7.16 -5.67
CA PHE A 38 5.10 5.95 -5.06
C PHE A 38 5.01 4.82 -6.07
N ALA A 39 5.10 3.59 -5.59
CA ALA A 39 4.87 2.38 -6.38
C ALA A 39 4.08 1.36 -5.55
N GLY A 40 3.28 0.51 -6.18
CA GLY A 40 2.49 -0.49 -5.45
C GLY A 40 1.46 -1.19 -6.31
N SER A 41 0.35 -1.60 -5.70
CA SER A 41 -0.73 -2.36 -6.33
C SER A 41 -1.99 -1.50 -6.48
N VAL A 42 -2.75 -1.72 -7.55
CA VAL A 42 -4.13 -1.21 -7.71
C VAL A 42 -5.20 -2.28 -7.47
N GLY A 43 -4.83 -3.43 -6.89
CA GLY A 43 -5.75 -4.55 -6.68
C GLY A 43 -5.41 -5.75 -7.56
N LYS A 44 -6.32 -6.20 -8.44
CA LYS A 44 -6.16 -7.46 -9.18
C LYS A 44 -5.24 -7.31 -10.39
N GLY A 45 -3.91 -7.31 -10.16
CA GLY A 45 -2.90 -7.58 -11.20
C GLY A 45 -2.48 -6.38 -12.04
N ASP A 46 -2.31 -5.23 -11.42
CA ASP A 46 -1.73 -4.06 -12.06
C ASP A 46 -0.78 -3.34 -11.09
N PHE A 47 0.48 -3.22 -11.50
CA PHE A 47 1.49 -2.52 -10.72
C PHE A 47 1.53 -1.04 -11.15
N ILE A 48 1.38 -0.15 -10.18
CA ILE A 48 1.24 1.29 -10.42
C ILE A 48 2.48 2.05 -9.98
N ASN A 49 2.82 3.09 -10.75
CA ASN A 49 3.71 4.16 -10.32
C ASN A 49 2.91 5.46 -10.25
N VAL A 50 3.09 6.22 -9.18
CA VAL A 50 2.35 7.45 -8.91
C VAL A 50 3.32 8.58 -8.55
N GLU A 51 3.22 9.70 -9.25
CA GLU A 51 3.90 10.95 -8.91
C GLU A 51 2.88 11.93 -8.34
N VAL A 52 3.08 12.40 -7.11
CA VAL A 52 2.22 13.41 -6.47
C VAL A 52 2.98 14.73 -6.36
N ASN A 53 2.47 15.77 -7.02
CA ASN A 53 2.97 17.13 -6.90
C ASN A 53 2.07 17.93 -5.94
N MET A 54 2.58 18.18 -4.73
CA MET A 54 1.87 18.93 -3.69
C MET A 54 1.82 20.43 -3.95
N SER A 55 2.72 20.97 -4.77
CA SER A 55 2.80 22.40 -5.08
C SER A 55 1.72 22.79 -6.08
N ASP A 56 1.58 22.01 -7.14
CA ASP A 56 0.60 22.22 -8.21
C ASP A 56 -0.71 21.45 -8.00
N LYS A 57 -0.76 20.60 -6.96
CA LYS A 57 -1.91 19.80 -6.56
C LYS A 57 -2.45 18.89 -7.67
N TYR A 58 -1.53 18.11 -8.26
CA TYR A 58 -1.89 17.06 -9.19
C TYR A 58 -1.16 15.76 -8.84
N LEU A 59 -1.73 14.66 -9.29
CA LEU A 59 -1.19 13.31 -9.25
C LEU A 59 -1.11 12.82 -10.69
N ASN A 60 0.07 12.39 -11.12
CA ASN A 60 0.25 11.63 -12.35
C ASN A 60 0.36 10.15 -11.99
N TYR A 61 -0.27 9.29 -12.77
CA TYR A 61 -0.12 7.84 -12.60
C TYR A 61 0.28 7.17 -13.91
N ALA A 62 0.96 6.05 -13.77
CA ALA A 62 1.23 5.10 -14.83
C ALA A 62 0.98 3.69 -14.28
N VAL A 63 -0.08 3.05 -14.74
CA VAL A 63 -0.37 1.64 -14.48
C VAL A 63 0.27 0.83 -15.60
N LYS A 64 1.12 -0.12 -15.21
CA LYS A 64 1.81 -1.00 -16.15
C LYS A 64 1.32 -2.43 -15.93
N PRO A 65 0.52 -2.97 -16.86
CA PRO A 65 0.20 -4.38 -16.84
C PRO A 65 1.49 -5.15 -17.10
N LEU A 66 1.95 -5.92 -16.10
CA LEU A 66 3.25 -6.59 -16.20
C LEU A 66 3.28 -7.72 -17.23
N TYR A 67 2.10 -8.12 -17.74
CA TYR A 67 1.93 -9.07 -18.82
C TYR A 67 1.99 -8.45 -20.22
N ASP A 68 1.69 -7.16 -20.34
CA ASP A 68 1.83 -6.38 -21.57
C ASP A 68 2.47 -5.01 -21.27
N PRO A 69 3.81 -4.96 -21.18
CA PRO A 69 4.53 -3.72 -20.87
C PRO A 69 4.32 -2.60 -21.89
N GLU A 70 3.71 -2.88 -23.04
CA GLU A 70 3.36 -1.87 -24.04
C GLU A 70 1.98 -1.24 -23.80
N ASP A 71 1.11 -1.86 -22.99
CA ASP A 71 -0.25 -1.39 -22.66
C ASP A 71 -0.28 -0.52 -21.40
N VAL A 72 0.60 0.48 -21.36
CA VAL A 72 0.67 1.40 -20.21
C VAL A 72 -0.52 2.36 -20.22
N SER A 73 -1.28 2.36 -19.13
CA SER A 73 -2.34 3.35 -18.88
C SER A 73 -1.79 4.51 -18.06
N GLU A 74 -1.91 5.74 -18.56
CA GLU A 74 -1.42 6.94 -17.90
C GLU A 74 -2.52 7.99 -17.76
N GLY A 75 -2.47 8.77 -16.69
CA GLY A 75 -3.40 9.88 -16.48
C GLY A 75 -2.94 10.88 -15.42
N THR A 76 -3.72 11.93 -15.29
CA THR A 76 -3.48 13.02 -14.33
C THR A 76 -4.77 13.39 -13.62
N TYR A 77 -4.74 13.39 -12.29
CA TYR A 77 -5.81 13.91 -11.45
C TYR A 77 -5.38 15.17 -10.73
N TYR A 78 -6.28 16.14 -10.61
CA TYR A 78 -6.06 17.32 -9.75
C TYR A 78 -6.79 17.11 -8.42
N PHE A 79 -6.23 17.63 -7.35
CA PHE A 79 -6.79 17.43 -6.01
C PHE A 79 -6.87 18.71 -5.18
N GLU A 80 -7.73 18.67 -4.17
CA GLU A 80 -7.86 19.68 -3.14
C GLU A 80 -7.38 19.12 -1.79
N ASP A 81 -6.77 20.01 -0.98
CA ASP A 81 -6.32 19.70 0.38
C ASP A 81 -7.45 20.06 1.34
N ASN A 82 -8.03 19.03 1.97
CA ASN A 82 -9.14 19.17 2.91
C ASN A 82 -8.67 19.26 4.37
N GLY A 83 -7.36 19.28 4.61
CA GLY A 83 -6.73 19.30 5.92
C GLY A 83 -6.42 17.90 6.45
N GLY A 84 -5.23 17.76 7.04
CA GLY A 84 -4.71 16.49 7.54
C GLY A 84 -3.99 15.70 6.44
N ASN A 85 -4.08 14.36 6.50
CA ASN A 85 -3.48 13.46 5.52
C ASN A 85 -4.44 13.08 4.38
N PHE A 86 -5.60 13.74 4.25
CA PHE A 86 -6.68 13.39 3.31
C PHE A 86 -6.90 14.45 2.23
N TYR A 87 -7.10 13.99 0.99
CA TYR A 87 -7.24 14.81 -0.21
C TYR A 87 -8.42 14.32 -1.04
N SER A 88 -9.13 15.24 -1.70
CA SER A 88 -10.22 14.91 -2.64
C SER A 88 -9.78 15.16 -4.07
N MET A 89 -10.08 14.22 -4.97
CA MET A 89 -9.84 14.38 -6.39
C MET A 89 -11.00 15.12 -7.06
N ASN A 90 -10.68 16.03 -7.99
CA ASN A 90 -11.62 17.03 -8.50
C ASN A 90 -12.71 16.50 -9.45
N GLU A 91 -12.59 15.26 -9.94
CA GLU A 91 -13.48 14.77 -11.01
C GLU A 91 -14.50 13.71 -10.54
N ASP A 92 -14.26 12.91 -9.49
CA ASP A 92 -15.05 11.68 -9.29
C ASP A 92 -15.49 11.31 -7.85
N LYS A 93 -15.50 12.24 -6.88
CA LYS A 93 -15.66 11.93 -5.43
C LYS A 93 -14.59 10.99 -4.86
N ASP A 94 -13.65 10.54 -5.68
CA ASP A 94 -12.56 9.69 -5.22
C ASP A 94 -11.66 10.46 -4.24
N HIS A 95 -11.23 9.75 -3.21
CA HIS A 95 -10.35 10.26 -2.17
C HIS A 95 -9.02 9.54 -2.24
N PHE A 96 -7.98 10.23 -1.79
CA PHE A 96 -6.75 9.56 -1.40
C PHE A 96 -6.27 10.11 -0.07
N PHE A 97 -5.47 9.31 0.62
CA PHE A 97 -4.69 9.78 1.74
C PHE A 97 -3.21 9.54 1.52
N MET A 98 -2.41 10.40 2.14
CA MET A 98 -0.96 10.32 2.11
C MET A 98 -0.40 10.46 3.53
N ILE A 99 0.32 9.43 4.00
CA ILE A 99 0.93 9.41 5.34
C ILE A 99 2.41 9.74 5.22
N ASN A 100 2.84 10.81 5.90
CA ASN A 100 4.26 11.22 5.97
C ASN A 100 4.98 11.31 4.61
N ASN A 101 4.23 11.41 3.51
CA ASN A 101 4.72 11.34 2.13
C ASN A 101 5.36 10.00 1.72
N GLU A 102 5.04 8.92 2.45
CA GLU A 102 5.65 7.60 2.29
C GLU A 102 4.65 6.52 1.92
N ILE A 103 3.36 6.74 2.19
CA ILE A 103 2.28 5.81 1.87
C ILE A 103 1.15 6.58 1.25
N LEU A 104 0.66 6.10 0.12
CA LEU A 104 -0.48 6.60 -0.61
C LEU A 104 -1.52 5.51 -0.69
N ILE A 105 -2.75 5.83 -0.31
CA ILE A 105 -3.89 4.94 -0.48
C ILE A 105 -5.00 5.73 -1.13
N ALA A 106 -5.52 5.18 -2.21
CA ALA A 106 -6.57 5.79 -3.00
C ALA A 106 -7.56 4.72 -3.41
N THR A 107 -8.67 5.16 -3.97
CA THR A 107 -9.68 4.26 -4.51
C THR A 107 -10.02 4.66 -5.93
N ASP A 108 -10.40 3.67 -6.72
CA ASP A 108 -10.98 3.88 -8.04
C ASP A 108 -12.44 3.39 -7.99
N SER A 109 -13.37 4.32 -7.80
CA SER A 109 -14.80 4.00 -7.75
C SER A 109 -15.35 3.45 -9.09
N SER A 110 -14.57 3.52 -10.16
CA SER A 110 -14.88 2.92 -11.46
C SER A 110 -14.35 1.48 -11.63
N GLY A 111 -13.53 0.99 -10.70
CA GLY A 111 -12.97 -0.36 -10.69
C GLY A 111 -14.04 -1.45 -10.48
N GLN A 112 -13.73 -2.68 -10.93
CA GLN A 112 -14.58 -3.85 -10.64
C GLN A 112 -14.25 -4.42 -9.25
N GLY A 113 -15.14 -5.26 -8.69
CA GLY A 113 -14.99 -5.78 -7.33
C GLY A 113 -13.58 -6.35 -7.08
N GLY A 114 -12.90 -5.83 -6.04
CA GLY A 114 -11.52 -6.18 -5.69
C GLY A 114 -10.41 -5.31 -6.31
N GLU A 115 -10.71 -4.46 -7.31
CA GLU A 115 -9.75 -3.55 -8.00
C GLU A 115 -9.91 -2.08 -7.56
N GLN A 116 -10.64 -1.85 -6.47
CA GLN A 116 -11.07 -0.51 -6.08
C GLN A 116 -10.14 0.14 -5.06
N ILE A 117 -9.09 -0.56 -4.61
CA ILE A 117 -8.12 -0.03 -3.64
C ILE A 117 -6.74 0.02 -4.27
N ILE A 118 -6.19 1.22 -4.30
CA ILE A 118 -4.81 1.48 -4.67
C ILE A 118 -4.01 1.65 -3.39
N THR A 119 -2.94 0.86 -3.23
CA THR A 119 -1.98 1.03 -2.15
C THR A 119 -0.58 1.14 -2.73
N ALA A 120 0.10 2.26 -2.46
CA ALA A 120 1.44 2.52 -2.95
C ALA A 120 2.35 3.05 -1.84
N LEU A 121 3.60 2.64 -1.86
CA LEU A 121 4.65 3.04 -0.93
C LEU A 121 5.66 3.93 -1.66
N SER A 122 6.33 4.83 -0.94
CA SER A 122 7.33 5.71 -1.55
C SER A 122 8.43 4.89 -2.22
N GLU A 123 8.74 5.26 -3.46
CA GLU A 123 9.67 4.52 -4.31
C GLU A 123 11.06 4.43 -3.65
N THR A 124 11.53 3.20 -3.45
CA THR A 124 12.91 2.91 -3.03
C THR A 124 13.70 2.44 -4.24
N LYS A 125 14.60 3.30 -4.74
CA LYS A 125 15.39 3.06 -5.97
C LYS A 125 16.58 2.12 -5.78
N SER A 126 16.55 1.22 -4.80
CA SER A 126 17.68 0.35 -4.47
C SER A 126 17.24 -1.10 -4.38
N ASP A 127 18.16 -2.01 -4.73
CA ASP A 127 18.02 -3.41 -4.40
C ASP A 127 17.97 -3.56 -2.88
N TYR A 128 16.80 -3.87 -2.33
CA TYR A 128 16.54 -4.02 -0.89
C TYR A 128 17.58 -4.86 -0.13
N GLY A 129 18.32 -5.71 -0.86
CA GLY A 129 19.53 -6.36 -0.36
C GLY A 129 19.22 -7.28 0.81
N SER A 130 20.07 -7.24 1.84
CA SER A 130 19.87 -8.03 3.05
C SER A 130 18.90 -7.41 4.06
N GLU A 131 18.41 -6.20 3.82
CA GLU A 131 17.56 -5.47 4.78
C GLU A 131 16.18 -6.11 4.91
N ILE A 132 15.68 -6.68 3.81
CA ILE A 132 14.40 -7.42 3.78
C ILE A 132 14.53 -8.89 4.17
N GLN A 133 15.73 -9.39 4.52
CA GLN A 133 15.93 -10.80 4.88
C GLN A 133 15.50 -11.08 6.32
N LYS A 134 14.18 -11.16 6.51
CA LYS A 134 13.51 -11.35 7.80
C LYS A 134 12.15 -12.02 7.59
N THR A 135 11.43 -12.22 8.70
CA THR A 135 10.07 -12.78 8.69
C THR A 135 9.03 -11.68 8.81
N TYR A 136 8.01 -11.75 7.96
CA TYR A 136 6.87 -10.85 7.87
C TYR A 136 5.58 -11.63 8.12
N ASN A 137 4.57 -10.96 8.65
CA ASN A 137 3.18 -11.39 8.56
C ASN A 137 2.61 -10.94 7.21
N ILE A 138 1.67 -11.70 6.64
CA ILE A 138 1.00 -11.39 5.37
C ILE A 138 -0.52 -11.42 5.55
N ILE A 139 -1.22 -10.53 4.85
CA ILE A 139 -2.67 -10.58 4.62
C ILE A 139 -2.93 -10.37 3.11
N THR A 140 -3.78 -11.20 2.49
CA THR A 140 -4.17 -11.13 1.06
C THR A 140 -5.53 -10.45 0.87
N SER A 141 -5.71 -9.76 -0.26
CA SER A 141 -6.88 -8.91 -0.50
C SER A 141 -8.09 -9.63 -1.10
N LEU A 142 -7.92 -10.76 -1.78
CA LEU A 142 -9.04 -11.46 -2.42
C LEU A 142 -9.66 -12.47 -1.47
N GLU A 143 -8.84 -13.30 -0.82
CA GLU A 143 -9.31 -14.38 0.04
C GLU A 143 -9.34 -14.00 1.53
N GLY A 144 -8.78 -12.85 1.90
CA GLY A 144 -8.55 -12.50 3.30
C GLY A 144 -7.64 -13.50 4.02
N ASN A 145 -6.81 -14.25 3.28
CA ASN A 145 -5.89 -15.22 3.86
C ASN A 145 -4.80 -14.48 4.62
N TRP A 146 -4.35 -15.08 5.71
CA TRP A 146 -3.25 -14.56 6.50
C TRP A 146 -2.15 -15.60 6.64
N GLY A 147 -0.97 -15.16 7.04
CA GLY A 147 0.15 -16.08 7.15
C GLY A 147 1.47 -15.43 7.50
N THR A 148 2.54 -16.12 7.12
CA THR A 148 3.91 -15.66 7.29
C THR A 148 4.71 -15.76 6.01
N VAL A 149 5.63 -14.82 5.82
CA VAL A 149 6.60 -14.78 4.73
C VAL A 149 7.98 -14.68 5.33
N ASP A 150 8.83 -15.68 5.10
CA ASP A 150 10.23 -15.69 5.51
C ASP A 150 11.13 -15.45 4.29
N ILE A 151 11.73 -14.26 4.22
CA ILE A 151 12.64 -13.88 3.15
C ILE A 151 14.07 -14.22 3.57
N GLN A 152 14.71 -15.11 2.82
CA GLN A 152 16.10 -15.52 3.04
C GLN A 152 17.01 -14.97 1.93
N SER A 153 18.27 -15.39 1.89
CA SER A 153 19.26 -14.85 0.95
C SER A 153 18.93 -15.13 -0.53
N ASP A 154 18.25 -16.22 -0.80
CA ASP A 154 18.07 -16.78 -2.14
C ASP A 154 16.65 -17.33 -2.37
N LYS A 155 15.85 -17.40 -1.31
CA LYS A 155 14.51 -17.98 -1.32
C LYS A 155 13.56 -17.19 -0.46
N VAL A 156 12.28 -17.26 -0.81
CA VAL A 156 11.17 -16.80 0.01
C VAL A 156 10.32 -18.02 0.33
N PHE A 157 9.98 -18.18 1.61
CA PHE A 157 9.06 -19.22 2.08
C PHE A 157 7.78 -18.55 2.54
N VAL A 158 6.65 -19.02 2.04
CA VAL A 158 5.33 -18.49 2.43
C VAL A 158 4.50 -19.61 3.02
N GLU A 159 3.89 -19.32 4.17
CA GLU A 159 2.91 -20.18 4.82
C GLU A 159 1.61 -19.38 4.94
N LEU A 160 0.60 -19.72 4.15
CA LEU A 160 -0.74 -19.11 4.19
C LEU A 160 -1.74 -20.03 4.88
N TYR A 161 -2.73 -19.44 5.55
CA TYR A 161 -3.79 -20.15 6.24
C TYR A 161 -5.17 -19.72 5.76
N ASP A 162 -5.99 -20.74 5.52
CA ASP A 162 -7.40 -20.61 5.19
C ASP A 162 -8.26 -20.85 6.46
N GLY A 163 -8.37 -19.83 7.32
CA GLY A 163 -9.17 -19.88 8.56
C GLY A 163 -8.59 -19.03 9.69
N SER A 164 -9.30 -18.78 10.79
CA SER A 164 -8.80 -17.97 11.92
C SER A 164 -7.78 -18.67 12.83
N GLU A 165 -7.68 -20.00 12.77
CA GLU A 165 -6.76 -20.80 13.58
C GLU A 165 -5.62 -21.41 12.75
N LYS A 166 -4.40 -21.40 13.31
CA LYS A 166 -3.24 -22.03 12.68
C LYS A 166 -3.45 -23.55 12.53
N GLY A 167 -3.43 -24.04 11.29
CA GLY A 167 -3.56 -25.46 10.98
C GLY A 167 -4.97 -25.93 10.67
N ASP A 168 -5.93 -25.00 10.51
CA ASP A 168 -7.17 -25.30 9.80
C ASP A 168 -6.88 -25.84 8.39
N THR A 169 -7.80 -26.64 7.87
CA THR A 169 -7.57 -27.43 6.65
C THR A 169 -7.42 -26.54 5.41
N GLY A 170 -6.19 -26.14 5.09
CA GLY A 170 -5.93 -25.33 3.89
C GLY A 170 -4.57 -24.64 3.86
N SER A 171 -3.60 -25.08 4.66
CA SER A 171 -2.30 -24.40 4.70
C SER A 171 -1.50 -24.60 3.41
N GLU A 172 -1.13 -23.52 2.74
CA GLU A 172 -0.25 -23.55 1.58
C GLU A 172 1.18 -23.24 2.02
N ASN A 173 2.12 -24.06 1.56
CA ASN A 173 3.55 -23.85 1.78
C ASN A 173 4.20 -23.66 0.43
N LEU A 174 4.64 -22.44 0.17
CA LEU A 174 5.21 -22.04 -1.11
C LEU A 174 6.68 -21.72 -0.92
N GLU A 175 7.47 -22.14 -1.91
CA GLU A 175 8.87 -21.76 -2.04
C GLU A 175 9.03 -20.97 -3.33
N MET A 176 9.58 -19.77 -3.23
CA MET A 176 9.72 -18.84 -4.35
C MET A 176 11.17 -18.40 -4.51
N ASN A 177 11.55 -18.13 -5.76
CA ASN A 177 12.77 -17.39 -6.05
C ASN A 177 12.43 -15.90 -6.10
N TYR A 178 13.37 -15.05 -5.71
CA TYR A 178 13.19 -13.60 -5.82
C TYR A 178 14.36 -12.91 -6.51
N SER A 179 14.05 -11.78 -7.14
CA SER A 179 15.02 -10.91 -7.82
C SER A 179 14.48 -9.48 -7.85
N PHE A 180 15.35 -8.48 -8.02
CA PHE A 180 14.92 -7.11 -8.25
C PHE A 180 14.78 -6.85 -9.76
N ASP A 181 13.66 -6.27 -10.18
CA ASP A 181 13.40 -5.89 -11.57
C ASP A 181 13.59 -4.38 -11.73
N ASP A 182 14.74 -3.97 -12.26
CA ASP A 182 15.09 -2.57 -12.51
C ASP A 182 14.13 -1.85 -13.48
N SER A 183 13.41 -2.58 -14.33
CA SER A 183 12.51 -1.98 -15.32
C SER A 183 11.19 -1.51 -14.72
N VAL A 184 10.80 -2.13 -13.60
CA VAL A 184 9.60 -1.81 -12.83
C VAL A 184 9.95 -1.10 -11.52
N GLY A 185 11.18 -1.28 -11.00
CA GLY A 185 11.61 -0.75 -9.72
C GLY A 185 11.06 -1.53 -8.53
N ALA A 186 10.83 -2.84 -8.70
CA ALA A 186 10.14 -3.68 -7.72
C ALA A 186 10.86 -5.01 -7.48
N LEU A 187 10.61 -5.62 -6.31
CA LEU A 187 10.98 -7.00 -6.03
C LEU A 187 10.03 -7.93 -6.78
N LYS A 188 10.57 -8.84 -7.57
CA LYS A 188 9.85 -9.89 -8.28
C LYS A 188 10.01 -11.22 -7.55
N LEU A 189 8.89 -11.83 -7.18
CA LEU A 189 8.81 -13.21 -6.68
C LEU A 189 8.21 -14.10 -7.77
N VAL A 190 8.74 -15.31 -7.92
CA VAL A 190 8.21 -16.31 -8.86
C VAL A 190 8.12 -17.65 -8.14
N GLU A 191 6.93 -18.24 -8.16
CA GLU A 191 6.69 -19.59 -7.65
C GLU A 191 7.33 -20.65 -8.54
N ASP A 192 7.71 -21.78 -7.95
CA ASP A 192 8.40 -22.88 -8.64
C ASP A 192 7.61 -23.50 -9.81
N THR A 193 6.29 -23.23 -9.90
CA THR A 193 5.42 -23.66 -11.00
C THR A 193 5.46 -22.74 -12.21
N ASP A 194 6.09 -21.56 -12.11
CA ASP A 194 6.02 -20.44 -13.06
C ASP A 194 4.57 -20.02 -13.40
N GLN A 195 3.58 -20.46 -12.61
CA GLN A 195 2.17 -20.13 -12.79
C GLN A 195 1.73 -18.93 -11.95
N PHE A 196 2.54 -18.54 -10.97
CA PHE A 196 2.31 -17.41 -10.08
C PHE A 196 3.55 -16.52 -10.00
N MET A 197 3.30 -15.22 -9.99
CA MET A 197 4.32 -14.18 -9.97
C MET A 197 3.82 -12.98 -9.17
N HIS A 198 4.71 -12.39 -8.38
CA HIS A 198 4.36 -11.26 -7.51
C HIS A 198 5.37 -10.14 -7.69
N TYR A 199 4.90 -8.90 -7.69
CA TYR A 199 5.76 -7.71 -7.70
C TYR A 199 5.45 -6.85 -6.50
N GLY A 200 6.47 -6.45 -5.74
CA GLY A 200 6.25 -5.65 -4.54
C GLY A 200 7.35 -4.69 -4.22
N VAL A 201 7.00 -3.73 -3.38
CA VAL A 201 7.91 -2.70 -2.87
C VAL A 201 7.87 -2.66 -1.36
N PHE A 202 8.99 -2.28 -0.74
CA PHE A 202 9.11 -2.12 0.71
C PHE A 202 9.30 -0.66 1.08
N LEU A 203 8.73 -0.30 2.23
CA LEU A 203 9.02 0.93 2.94
C LEU A 203 9.72 0.59 4.26
N ASP A 204 10.89 1.17 4.46
CA ASP A 204 11.72 1.02 5.67
C ASP A 204 11.84 -0.43 6.14
N ASP A 205 11.96 -1.39 5.21
CA ASP A 205 12.07 -2.82 5.49
C ASP A 205 10.99 -3.41 6.42
N LYS A 206 9.92 -2.66 6.72
CA LYS A 206 8.91 -2.93 7.76
C LYS A 206 7.55 -3.25 7.19
N ILE A 207 7.17 -2.61 6.09
CA ILE A 207 5.93 -2.87 5.37
C ILE A 207 6.24 -3.06 3.89
N ALA A 208 5.54 -3.98 3.26
CA ALA A 208 5.59 -4.17 1.83
C ALA A 208 4.18 -4.29 1.24
N VAL A 209 4.04 -3.86 0.00
CA VAL A 209 2.83 -4.07 -0.80
C VAL A 209 3.23 -4.86 -2.02
N PHE A 210 2.57 -5.99 -2.24
CA PHE A 210 2.75 -6.88 -3.37
C PHE A 210 1.48 -6.93 -4.19
N ASP A 211 1.67 -7.06 -5.48
CA ASP A 211 0.65 -7.34 -6.48
C ASP A 211 0.90 -8.72 -7.08
N SER A 212 -0.13 -9.54 -7.15
CA SER A 212 -0.05 -10.95 -7.52
C SER A 212 -0.67 -11.19 -8.89
N TYR A 213 -0.10 -12.15 -9.61
CA TYR A 213 -0.48 -12.54 -10.96
C TYR A 213 -0.46 -14.05 -11.08
N TRP A 214 -1.41 -14.60 -11.82
CA TRP A 214 -1.48 -16.03 -12.11
C TRP A 214 -1.72 -16.32 -13.59
N ILE A 215 -1.36 -17.51 -14.05
CA ILE A 215 -1.64 -17.99 -15.41
C ILE A 215 -2.10 -19.45 -15.42
N ASP A 216 -3.29 -19.69 -15.96
CA ASP A 216 -3.84 -21.04 -16.11
C ASP A 216 -3.26 -21.77 -17.33
N ILE A 217 -1.99 -22.19 -17.24
CA ILE A 217 -1.33 -22.92 -18.33
C ILE A 217 -2.08 -24.24 -18.65
N ASP A 218 -2.71 -24.86 -17.65
CA ASP A 218 -3.41 -26.14 -17.79
C ASP A 218 -4.77 -25.99 -18.50
N ALA A 219 -5.46 -24.86 -18.33
CA ALA A 219 -6.61 -24.49 -19.16
C ALA A 219 -6.23 -23.92 -20.54
N GLY A 220 -4.93 -23.80 -20.82
CA GLY A 220 -4.41 -23.29 -22.08
C GLY A 220 -4.43 -21.76 -22.18
N ALA A 221 -4.46 -21.06 -21.05
CA ALA A 221 -4.27 -19.62 -21.02
C ALA A 221 -2.87 -19.25 -21.55
N SER A 222 -2.79 -18.13 -22.26
CA SER A 222 -1.55 -17.56 -22.78
C SER A 222 -1.22 -16.20 -22.19
N GLU A 223 -2.07 -15.71 -21.27
CA GLU A 223 -2.04 -14.37 -20.71
C GLU A 223 -2.17 -14.48 -19.20
N TRP A 224 -1.43 -13.63 -18.49
CA TRP A 224 -1.54 -13.54 -17.04
C TRP A 224 -2.82 -12.82 -16.66
N SER A 225 -3.38 -13.19 -15.52
CA SER A 225 -4.50 -12.52 -14.88
C SER A 225 -4.07 -12.06 -13.49
N GLY A 226 -4.64 -10.96 -13.03
CA GLY A 226 -4.41 -10.53 -11.66
C GLY A 226 -4.93 -11.50 -10.63
N ASP A 227 -4.27 -11.51 -9.47
CA ASP A 227 -4.55 -12.36 -8.32
C ASP A 227 -4.55 -11.56 -7.01
N GLY A 228 -4.78 -10.25 -7.11
CA GLY A 228 -4.98 -9.37 -5.98
C GLY A 228 -3.69 -8.86 -5.32
N MET A 229 -3.90 -8.11 -4.25
CA MET A 229 -2.86 -7.46 -3.48
C MET A 229 -2.53 -8.28 -2.23
N SER A 230 -1.28 -8.23 -1.78
CA SER A 230 -0.86 -8.72 -0.48
C SER A 230 -0.08 -7.65 0.27
N ILE A 231 -0.30 -7.54 1.57
CA ILE A 231 0.46 -6.62 2.44
C ILE A 231 1.31 -7.45 3.38
N LEU A 232 2.59 -7.12 3.47
CA LEU A 232 3.52 -7.71 4.43
C LEU A 232 3.85 -6.70 5.52
N VAL A 233 3.91 -7.15 6.77
CA VAL A 233 4.35 -6.34 7.92
C VAL A 233 5.36 -7.12 8.74
N GLU A 234 6.50 -6.51 9.07
CA GLU A 234 7.57 -7.13 9.86
C GLU A 234 7.01 -7.65 11.20
N GLN A 235 7.36 -8.89 11.54
CA GLN A 235 6.90 -9.50 12.77
C GLN A 235 7.35 -8.74 14.02
N ASN A 236 6.44 -8.60 14.98
CA ASN A 236 6.71 -7.97 16.25
C ASN A 236 6.23 -8.82 17.42
N ASN A 237 7.13 -9.67 17.91
CA ASN A 237 6.88 -10.59 19.04
C ASN A 237 6.67 -9.89 20.39
N THR A 238 6.80 -8.56 20.43
CA THR A 238 6.62 -7.77 21.64
C THR A 238 5.36 -6.91 21.62
N GLN A 239 4.66 -6.88 20.48
CA GLN A 239 3.40 -6.15 20.35
C GLN A 239 2.33 -6.79 21.24
N ASN A 240 1.59 -5.94 21.94
CA ASN A 240 0.43 -6.36 22.71
C ASN A 240 -0.85 -5.70 22.18
N LEU A 241 -2.00 -6.32 22.46
CA LEU A 241 -3.29 -5.91 21.92
C LEU A 241 -3.67 -4.45 22.25
N PHE A 242 -3.21 -3.91 23.37
CA PHE A 242 -3.46 -2.50 23.71
C PHE A 242 -2.74 -1.52 22.79
N GLU A 243 -1.67 -1.93 22.11
CA GLU A 243 -0.99 -1.09 21.11
C GLU A 243 -1.83 -0.90 19.86
N LEU A 244 -2.79 -1.81 19.58
CA LEU A 244 -3.74 -1.68 18.49
C LEU A 244 -4.95 -0.81 18.85
N SER A 245 -5.15 -0.45 20.12
CA SER A 245 -6.28 0.40 20.51
C SER A 245 -6.13 1.81 19.94
N GLY A 246 -7.15 2.29 19.24
CA GLY A 246 -7.10 3.55 18.51
C GLY A 246 -8.34 3.80 17.65
N ASP A 247 -8.38 4.97 17.03
CA ASP A 247 -9.34 5.35 16.00
C ASP A 247 -8.58 5.55 14.69
N TYR A 248 -8.81 4.65 13.74
CA TYR A 248 -8.08 4.56 12.47
C TYR A 248 -8.99 4.95 11.33
N LYS A 249 -8.65 6.02 10.61
CA LYS A 249 -9.35 6.38 9.39
C LYS A 249 -8.92 5.52 8.22
N PHE A 250 -9.86 5.11 7.39
CA PHE A 250 -9.62 4.38 6.15
C PHE A 250 -10.47 4.96 5.01
N ILE A 251 -10.19 4.54 3.79
CA ILE A 251 -11.07 4.75 2.64
C ILE A 251 -11.56 3.36 2.22
N ASP A 252 -12.87 3.17 2.06
CA ASP A 252 -13.46 1.92 1.60
C ASP A 252 -13.45 1.81 0.08
N VAL A 253 -13.83 0.65 -0.47
CA VAL A 253 -13.83 0.40 -1.91
C VAL A 253 -14.73 1.34 -2.73
N ASP A 254 -15.73 1.98 -2.09
CA ASP A 254 -16.64 2.92 -2.74
C ASP A 254 -16.10 4.37 -2.67
N GLY A 255 -14.89 4.57 -2.15
CA GLY A 255 -14.25 5.87 -1.97
C GLY A 255 -14.80 6.67 -0.79
N GLU A 256 -15.56 6.04 0.10
CA GLU A 256 -16.04 6.66 1.33
C GLU A 256 -14.97 6.63 2.43
N ILE A 257 -14.91 7.70 3.21
CA ILE A 257 -14.01 7.78 4.37
C ILE A 257 -14.72 7.19 5.59
N GLY A 258 -14.15 6.14 6.15
CA GLY A 258 -14.63 5.47 7.34
C GLY A 258 -13.65 5.51 8.52
N ASN A 259 -14.09 5.00 9.67
CA ASN A 259 -13.27 4.81 10.87
C ASN A 259 -13.35 3.37 11.38
N ILE A 260 -12.20 2.78 11.71
CA ILE A 260 -12.06 1.55 12.48
C ILE A 260 -11.68 1.96 13.91
N ILE A 261 -12.46 1.55 14.89
CA ILE A 261 -12.22 1.83 16.30
C ILE A 261 -11.96 0.52 17.01
N ILE A 262 -10.78 0.40 17.62
CA ILE A 262 -10.38 -0.76 18.42
C ILE A 262 -10.23 -0.31 19.87
N SER A 263 -10.86 -1.04 20.78
CA SER A 263 -10.66 -0.86 22.22
C SER A 263 -10.35 -2.19 22.89
N ALA A 264 -9.08 -2.40 23.25
CA ALA A 264 -8.66 -3.58 23.99
C ALA A 264 -9.01 -3.43 25.47
N ASP A 265 -9.72 -4.42 26.01
CA ASP A 265 -10.08 -4.51 27.43
C ASP A 265 -9.07 -5.36 28.22
N SER A 266 -8.42 -6.30 27.56
CA SER A 266 -7.39 -7.18 28.11
C SER A 266 -6.40 -7.61 27.02
N GLU A 267 -5.42 -8.45 27.34
CA GLU A 267 -4.50 -9.01 26.32
C GLU A 267 -5.20 -9.96 25.32
N THR A 268 -6.41 -10.43 25.64
CA THR A 268 -7.16 -11.41 24.83
C THR A 268 -8.61 -10.97 24.60
N SER A 269 -8.94 -9.69 24.77
CA SER A 269 -10.29 -9.21 24.53
C SER A 269 -10.32 -7.78 24.03
N MET A 270 -11.21 -7.51 23.07
CA MET A 270 -11.41 -6.18 22.51
C MET A 270 -12.87 -5.96 22.07
N SER A 271 -13.19 -4.69 21.81
CA SER A 271 -14.30 -4.31 20.92
C SER A 271 -13.74 -3.75 19.62
N LEU A 272 -14.47 -4.02 18.53
CA LEU A 272 -14.19 -3.53 17.18
C LEU A 272 -15.45 -2.83 16.66
N THR A 273 -15.28 -1.63 16.13
CA THR A 273 -16.35 -0.88 15.48
C THR A 273 -15.86 -0.33 14.15
N ILE A 274 -16.61 -0.57 13.08
CA ILE A 274 -16.36 -0.02 11.74
C ILE A 274 -17.50 0.97 11.44
N LYS A 275 -17.15 2.23 11.18
CA LYS A 275 -18.09 3.30 10.86
C LYS A 275 -17.86 3.76 9.43
N VAL A 276 -18.95 3.82 8.67
CA VAL A 276 -19.02 4.36 7.31
C VAL A 276 -20.13 5.40 7.23
N THR A 277 -20.29 6.10 6.10
CA THR A 277 -21.26 7.21 6.00
C THR A 277 -22.70 6.75 6.27
N GLU A 278 -23.04 5.55 5.80
CA GLU A 278 -24.40 5.01 5.84
C GLU A 278 -24.63 3.99 6.98
N GLY A 279 -23.65 3.75 7.85
CA GLY A 279 -23.77 2.68 8.85
C GLY A 279 -22.68 2.62 9.92
N GLU A 280 -22.97 1.80 10.93
CA GLU A 280 -22.02 1.40 11.96
C GLU A 280 -22.17 -0.09 12.20
N PHE A 281 -21.06 -0.81 12.12
CA PHE A 281 -20.93 -2.22 12.42
C PHE A 281 -20.11 -2.35 13.70
N ASN A 282 -20.57 -3.16 14.66
CA ASN A 282 -19.93 -3.23 15.97
C ASN A 282 -20.02 -4.63 16.58
N ASP A 283 -18.86 -5.16 16.98
CA ASP A 283 -18.74 -6.28 17.88
C ASP A 283 -18.06 -5.82 19.18
N ASN A 284 -18.82 -5.86 20.28
CA ASN A 284 -18.38 -5.37 21.58
C ASN A 284 -17.78 -6.48 22.47
N ASN A 285 -17.65 -7.72 21.99
CA ASN A 285 -17.29 -8.84 22.86
C ASN A 285 -16.43 -9.90 22.13
N ILE A 286 -15.34 -9.45 21.49
CA ILE A 286 -14.36 -10.35 20.89
C ILE A 286 -13.44 -10.86 22.02
N THR A 287 -13.45 -12.16 22.28
CA THR A 287 -12.71 -12.78 23.40
C THR A 287 -11.80 -13.95 23.01
N GLU A 288 -11.90 -14.44 21.78
CA GLU A 288 -11.08 -15.52 21.24
C GLU A 288 -10.11 -14.90 20.23
N ILE A 289 -9.07 -14.26 20.77
CA ILE A 289 -8.04 -13.56 19.99
C ILE A 289 -6.73 -14.34 20.13
N GLU A 290 -6.17 -14.77 19.01
CA GLU A 290 -4.84 -15.37 18.95
C GLU A 290 -3.83 -14.32 18.49
N ASN A 291 -2.57 -14.46 18.93
CA ASN A 291 -1.48 -13.58 18.52
C ASN A 291 -0.29 -14.43 18.06
N GLU A 292 -0.05 -14.39 16.77
CA GLU A 292 1.09 -15.01 16.12
C GLU A 292 2.08 -13.92 15.73
N SER A 293 2.96 -13.55 16.67
CA SER A 293 4.11 -12.65 16.39
C SER A 293 3.70 -11.27 15.86
N GLY A 294 2.63 -10.70 16.41
CA GLY A 294 2.09 -9.39 16.00
C GLY A 294 1.01 -9.47 14.91
N LEU A 295 0.65 -10.68 14.47
CA LEU A 295 -0.56 -10.94 13.70
C LEU A 295 -1.64 -11.43 14.65
N TYR A 296 -2.74 -10.69 14.75
CA TYR A 296 -3.85 -11.06 15.60
C TYR A 296 -4.96 -11.65 14.74
N THR A 297 -5.46 -12.82 15.13
CA THR A 297 -6.61 -13.44 14.47
C THR A 297 -7.75 -13.57 15.47
N PHE A 298 -8.97 -13.40 14.98
CA PHE A 298 -10.16 -13.45 15.80
C PHE A 298 -11.39 -13.72 14.94
N ARG A 299 -12.50 -14.04 15.61
CA ARG A 299 -13.79 -14.20 14.98
C ARG A 299 -14.74 -13.09 15.39
N SER A 300 -15.52 -12.59 14.44
CA SER A 300 -16.49 -11.52 14.69
C SER A 300 -17.70 -11.62 13.76
N ASP A 301 -18.86 -11.21 14.25
CA ASP A 301 -20.11 -11.11 13.49
C ASP A 301 -20.39 -9.68 12.96
N ILE A 302 -19.35 -8.85 12.89
CA ILE A 302 -19.48 -7.42 12.56
C ILE A 302 -20.15 -7.18 11.19
N GLY A 303 -20.01 -8.06 10.19
CA GLY A 303 -20.73 -7.96 8.91
C GLY A 303 -22.16 -8.50 8.91
N GLY A 304 -22.70 -8.88 10.08
CA GLY A 304 -24.09 -9.31 10.25
C GLY A 304 -24.40 -10.75 9.83
N GLY A 305 -23.37 -11.55 9.56
CA GLY A 305 -23.42 -12.97 9.20
C GLY A 305 -23.16 -13.94 10.35
N ASP A 306 -22.66 -15.14 10.01
CA ASP A 306 -22.06 -16.04 10.98
C ASP A 306 -20.73 -15.42 11.50
N HIS A 307 -20.13 -15.96 12.57
CA HIS A 307 -18.84 -15.45 13.04
C HIS A 307 -17.75 -15.72 12.00
N GLU A 308 -17.38 -14.71 11.24
CA GLU A 308 -16.36 -14.80 10.19
C GLU A 308 -14.96 -14.60 10.75
N ASP A 309 -13.95 -15.00 9.98
CA ASP A 309 -12.55 -14.93 10.34
C ASP A 309 -11.94 -13.59 9.96
N TRP A 310 -11.26 -12.99 10.93
CA TRP A 310 -10.60 -11.70 10.80
C TRP A 310 -9.14 -11.81 11.22
N SER A 311 -8.31 -10.98 10.58
CA SER A 311 -6.90 -10.85 10.92
C SER A 311 -6.51 -9.37 10.98
N MET A 312 -5.58 -9.01 11.87
CA MET A 312 -5.08 -7.65 11.94
C MET A 312 -3.61 -7.61 12.34
N MET A 313 -2.91 -6.60 11.81
CA MET A 313 -1.52 -6.32 12.12
C MET A 313 -1.28 -4.82 12.14
N LEU A 314 -0.38 -4.37 13.02
CA LEU A 314 -0.01 -2.96 13.15
C LEU A 314 1.47 -2.82 12.77
N VAL A 315 1.76 -1.92 11.82
CA VAL A 315 3.13 -1.63 11.36
C VAL A 315 4.00 -1.25 12.57
N PRO A 316 5.20 -1.85 12.75
CA PRO A 316 6.08 -1.59 13.88
C PRO A 316 6.83 -0.25 13.74
N ASP A 317 6.07 0.83 13.60
CA ASP A 317 6.56 2.18 13.53
C ASP A 317 5.78 3.08 14.48
N LYS A 318 6.49 3.67 15.45
CA LYS A 318 5.87 4.52 16.46
C LYS A 318 5.40 5.87 15.89
N ASP A 319 5.96 6.27 14.76
CA ASP A 319 5.63 7.51 14.07
C ASP A 319 4.57 7.28 12.97
N LYS A 320 4.29 6.01 12.62
CA LYS A 320 3.32 5.60 11.60
C LYS A 320 2.42 4.48 12.16
N LYS A 321 1.33 4.85 12.86
CA LYS A 321 0.35 3.87 13.35
C LYS A 321 -0.61 3.48 12.23
N ILE A 322 -0.23 2.43 11.52
CA ILE A 322 -0.95 1.91 10.36
C ILE A 322 -1.46 0.53 10.70
N LEU A 323 -2.78 0.40 10.71
CA LEU A 323 -3.50 -0.84 10.94
C LEU A 323 -3.82 -1.47 9.59
N ILE A 324 -3.47 -2.74 9.42
CA ILE A 324 -3.97 -3.58 8.34
C ILE A 324 -4.97 -4.53 8.95
N LEU A 325 -6.18 -4.58 8.40
CA LEU A 325 -7.27 -5.44 8.84
C LEU A 325 -7.75 -6.27 7.65
N GLY A 326 -7.59 -7.58 7.72
CA GLY A 326 -8.12 -8.54 6.75
C GLY A 326 -9.40 -9.19 7.24
N THR A 327 -10.28 -9.51 6.32
CA THR A 327 -11.52 -10.25 6.59
C THR A 327 -11.82 -11.24 5.49
N LYS A 328 -12.48 -12.34 5.86
CA LYS A 328 -13.13 -13.25 4.90
C LYS A 328 -14.61 -12.96 4.73
N ASP A 329 -15.14 -11.98 5.46
CA ASP A 329 -16.55 -11.63 5.42
C ASP A 329 -16.90 -10.89 4.11
N PRO A 330 -17.66 -11.51 3.20
CA PRO A 330 -18.01 -10.89 1.91
C PRO A 330 -18.97 -9.70 2.08
N ASN A 331 -19.57 -9.51 3.27
CA ASN A 331 -20.60 -8.51 3.50
C ASN A 331 -20.05 -7.14 3.92
N VAL A 332 -18.77 -7.04 4.33
CA VAL A 332 -18.21 -5.79 4.88
C VAL A 332 -17.65 -4.86 3.79
N LEU A 333 -17.38 -5.38 2.59
CA LEU A 333 -16.79 -4.62 1.47
C LEU A 333 -17.70 -4.49 0.25
N GLY A 334 -19.01 -4.71 0.39
CA GLY A 334 -19.94 -4.43 -0.70
C GLY A 334 -19.77 -5.33 -1.94
N ALA A 335 -19.16 -6.53 -1.80
CA ALA A 335 -19.10 -7.54 -2.86
C ALA A 335 -20.52 -8.07 -3.17
N GLY A 336 -21.25 -7.30 -3.99
CA GLY A 336 -22.68 -7.45 -4.21
C GLY A 336 -23.09 -8.63 -5.10
N ASN A 337 -22.17 -9.51 -5.50
CA ASN A 337 -22.51 -10.69 -6.28
C ASN A 337 -22.06 -12.00 -5.60
N PRO A 338 -22.98 -12.96 -5.40
CA PRO A 338 -22.60 -14.29 -4.98
C PRO A 338 -21.75 -14.96 -6.07
N GLY A 339 -20.47 -15.17 -5.80
CA GLY A 339 -19.50 -15.81 -6.69
C GLY A 339 -18.21 -15.02 -6.92
N ASP A 340 -18.11 -13.78 -6.43
CA ASP A 340 -16.84 -13.06 -6.35
C ASP A 340 -16.09 -13.55 -5.09
N GLU A 341 -14.75 -13.63 -5.16
CA GLU A 341 -13.90 -14.20 -4.10
C GLU A 341 -14.18 -13.54 -2.74
N ASP A 342 -14.39 -14.36 -1.70
CA ASP A 342 -14.85 -13.94 -0.38
C ASP A 342 -13.69 -13.32 0.43
N GLY A 343 -13.69 -12.00 0.64
CA GLY A 343 -12.78 -11.33 1.58
C GLY A 343 -12.44 -9.86 1.29
N GLY A 344 -11.49 -9.33 2.06
CA GLY A 344 -10.77 -8.11 1.70
C GLY A 344 -9.96 -7.44 2.82
N ILE A 345 -9.29 -6.35 2.46
CA ILE A 345 -8.34 -5.63 3.32
C ILE A 345 -8.80 -4.18 3.53
N PHE A 346 -8.74 -3.74 4.78
CA PHE A 346 -8.77 -2.34 5.16
C PHE A 346 -7.39 -1.89 5.61
N ILE A 347 -7.03 -0.66 5.24
CA ILE A 347 -5.81 -0.02 5.71
C ILE A 347 -6.21 1.27 6.44
N GLY A 348 -6.04 1.24 7.76
CA GLY A 348 -6.42 2.32 8.66
C GLY A 348 -5.21 3.11 9.16
N ILE A 349 -5.40 4.42 9.36
CA ILE A 349 -4.39 5.35 9.89
C ILE A 349 -4.89 5.96 11.19
N GLU A 350 -4.13 5.81 12.26
CA GLU A 350 -4.50 6.42 13.54
C GLU A 350 -4.60 7.95 13.44
N GLN A 351 -5.61 8.53 14.10
CA GLN A 351 -5.87 9.97 14.15
C GLN A 351 -5.28 10.69 15.38
#